data_AF-A0A2A8PPT1-F1
#
_entry.id   AF-A0A2A8PPT1-F1
#
_cell.length_a   1.000
_cell.length_b   1.000
_cell.length_c   1.000
_cell.angle_alpha   90.00
_cell.angle_beta   90.00
_cell.angle_gamma   90.00
#
_symmetry.space_group_name_H-M   'P 1'
#
loop_
_entity.id
_entity.type
_entity.pdbx_description
1 polymer ?
#
loop_
_entity_poly.entity_id
_entity_poly.type
_entity_poly.pdbx_seq_one_letter_code
_entity_poly.pdbx_strand_id
1 'polypeptide(L)' 'RFIKKRIRSMLGFKCFDTATSILSGVEVMHMIKKEQVDLRDQSVQNQKEFIHQLFGLAA' A
#
# COMPACT_ATOMS: atom_id res chain seq x y z
N ARG A 1 11.32 -23.76 16.57
CA ARG A 1 11.07 -22.39 17.08
C ARG A 1 11.59 -21.26 16.18
N PHE A 2 12.58 -21.50 15.30
CA PHE A 2 13.16 -20.49 14.40
C PHE A 2 12.19 -19.93 13.35
N ILE A 3 11.40 -20.78 12.71
CA ILE A 3 10.48 -20.36 11.64
C ILE A 3 9.50 -19.31 12.16
N LYS A 4 8.83 -19.55 13.30
CA LYS A 4 7.91 -18.58 13.96
C LYS A 4 8.53 -17.19 14.22
N LYS A 5 9.85 -17.09 14.46
CA LYS A 5 10.53 -15.78 14.62
C LYS A 5 10.63 -15.03 13.28
N ARG A 6 10.94 -15.72 12.18
CA ARG A 6 11.02 -15.11 10.83
C ARG A 6 9.67 -14.65 10.30
N ILE A 7 8.58 -15.38 10.61
CA ILE A 7 7.22 -14.99 10.18
C ILE A 7 6.65 -13.82 11.02
N ARG A 8 7.14 -13.60 12.25
CA ARG A 8 6.64 -12.54 13.12
C ARG A 8 6.98 -11.14 12.59
N SER A 9 8.18 -10.95 12.02
CA SER A 9 8.53 -9.71 11.32
C SER A 9 7.76 -9.53 10.02
N MET A 10 7.30 -10.64 9.41
CA MET A 10 6.39 -10.63 8.26
C MET A 10 4.91 -10.49 8.68
N LEU A 11 4.59 -10.18 9.95
CA LEU A 11 3.21 -10.05 10.44
C LEU A 11 2.28 -11.25 10.16
N GLY A 12 2.83 -12.44 9.91
CA GLY A 12 2.07 -13.63 9.53
C GLY A 12 1.77 -13.78 8.03
N PHE A 13 2.30 -12.92 7.17
CA PHE A 13 2.19 -13.06 5.72
C PHE A 13 3.02 -14.23 5.20
N LYS A 14 2.50 -14.90 4.16
CA LYS A 14 3.13 -16.07 3.53
C LYS A 14 4.25 -15.70 2.54
N CYS A 15 4.13 -14.53 1.90
CA CYS A 15 5.07 -14.03 0.89
C CYS A 15 5.42 -12.55 1.17
N PHE A 16 6.66 -12.15 0.93
CA PHE A 16 7.13 -10.77 1.14
C PHE A 16 6.49 -9.80 0.15
N ASP A 17 6.43 -10.15 -1.14
CA ASP A 17 5.89 -9.25 -2.16
C ASP A 17 4.42 -8.91 -1.88
N THR A 18 3.61 -9.92 -1.53
CA THR A 18 2.22 -9.73 -1.14
C THR A 18 2.09 -8.92 0.15
N ALA A 19 2.98 -9.13 1.13
CA ALA A 19 3.00 -8.35 2.36
C ALA A 19 3.26 -6.87 2.09
N THR A 20 4.25 -6.58 1.25
CA THR A 20 4.60 -5.20 0.84
C THR A 20 3.42 -4.54 0.15
N SER A 21 2.80 -5.18 -0.84
CA SER A 21 1.63 -4.60 -1.53
C SER A 21 0.44 -4.35 -0.61
N ILE A 22 0.17 -5.24 0.35
CA ILE A 22 -0.90 -5.05 1.34
C ILE A 22 -0.58 -3.87 2.27
N LEU A 23 0.64 -3.82 2.79
CA LEU A 23 1.07 -2.74 3.70
C LEU A 23 1.03 -1.37 2.99
N SER A 24 1.54 -1.29 1.77
CA SER A 24 1.45 -0.08 0.94
C SER A 24 0.01 0.33 0.68
N GLY A 25 -0.89 -0.62 0.40
CA GLY A 25 -2.32 -0.32 0.25
C GLY A 25 -2.97 0.24 1.51
N VAL A 26 -2.67 -0.34 2.68
CA VAL A 26 -3.18 0.16 3.98
C VAL A 26 -2.65 1.57 4.26
N GLU A 27 -1.38 1.82 3.97
CA GLU A 27 -0.75 3.14 4.13
C GLU A 27 -1.44 4.20 3.26
N VAL A 28 -1.75 3.87 2.00
CA VAL A 28 -2.52 4.75 1.09
C VAL A 28 -3.89 5.07 1.63
N MET A 29 -4.64 4.06 2.07
CA MET A 29 -5.97 4.29 2.65
C MET A 29 -5.88 5.26 3.82
N HIS A 30 -4.82 5.17 4.63
CA HIS A 30 -4.56 6.10 5.72
C HIS A 30 -4.16 7.50 5.23
N MET A 31 -3.32 7.63 4.19
CA MET A 31 -2.95 8.93 3.59
C MET A 31 -4.16 9.65 3.01
N ILE A 32 -5.03 8.93 2.29
CA ILE A 32 -6.29 9.45 1.74
C ILE A 32 -7.23 9.88 2.87
N LYS A 33 -7.42 9.02 3.89
CA LYS A 33 -8.28 9.33 5.04
C LYS A 33 -7.80 10.56 5.83
N LYS A 34 -6.49 10.81 5.86
CA LYS A 34 -5.89 11.98 6.53
C LYS A 34 -5.87 13.23 5.65
N GLU A 35 -6.36 13.17 4.42
CA GLU A 35 -6.28 14.26 3.43
C GLU A 35 -4.84 14.78 3.23
N GLN A 36 -3.84 13.94 3.49
CA GLN A 36 -2.42 14.31 3.30
C GLN A 36 -2.07 14.41 1.82
N VAL A 37 -2.78 13.67 0.98
CA VAL A 37 -2.75 13.85 -0.46
C VAL A 37 -3.82 14.89 -0.76
N ASP A 38 -3.41 16.01 -1.37
CA ASP A 38 -4.30 17.09 -1.81
C ASP A 38 -5.15 16.64 -3.00
N LEU A 39 -6.00 15.63 -2.75
CA LEU A 39 -6.99 15.08 -3.66
C LEU A 39 -8.27 15.93 -3.66
N ARG A 40 -8.31 17.00 -2.86
CA ARG A 40 -9.50 17.82 -2.67
C ARG A 40 -9.95 18.53 -3.96
N ASP A 41 -9.01 18.84 -4.87
CA ASP A 41 -9.33 19.47 -6.17
C ASP A 41 -9.21 18.53 -7.38
N GLN A 42 -8.79 17.27 -7.19
CA GLN A 42 -8.31 16.43 -8.27
C GLN A 42 -9.18 15.19 -8.49
N SER A 43 -9.98 15.25 -9.56
CA SER A 43 -10.60 14.17 -10.35
C SER A 43 -10.20 12.73 -9.95
N VAL A 44 -11.18 11.81 -9.97
CA VAL A 44 -10.99 10.35 -9.84
C VAL A 44 -9.83 9.81 -10.70
N GLN A 45 -9.48 10.49 -11.79
CA GLN A 45 -8.32 10.16 -12.63
C GLN A 45 -6.97 10.35 -11.92
N ASN A 46 -6.79 11.39 -11.11
CA ASN A 46 -5.52 11.65 -10.42
C ASN A 46 -5.32 10.67 -9.26
N GLN A 47 -6.42 10.23 -8.62
CA GLN A 47 -6.39 9.11 -7.67
C GLN A 47 -5.97 7.81 -8.36
N LYS A 48 -6.53 7.56 -9.55
CA LYS A 48 -6.17 6.39 -10.36
C LYS A 48 -4.70 6.43 -10.76
N GLU A 49 -4.20 7.57 -11.22
CA GLU A 49 -2.80 7.75 -11.65
C GLU A 49 -1.82 7.65 -10.48
N PHE A 50 -2.17 8.18 -9.31
CA PHE A 50 -1.40 7.99 -8.08
C PHE A 50 -1.31 6.52 -7.67
N ILE A 51 -2.41 5.77 -7.75
CA ILE A 51 -2.43 4.33 -7.49
C ILE A 51 -1.54 3.59 -8.50
N HIS A 52 -1.60 3.95 -9.78
CA HIS A 52 -0.75 3.36 -10.82
C HIS A 52 0.73 3.63 -10.57
N GLN A 53 1.12 4.86 -10.23
CA GLN A 53 2.50 5.20 -9.87
C GLN A 53 2.98 4.45 -8.64
N LEU A 54 2.15 4.35 -7.60
CA LEU A 54 2.54 3.73 -6.35
C LEU A 54 2.74 2.21 -6.47
N PHE A 55 1.85 1.53 -7.19
CA PHE A 55 1.96 0.08 -7.39
C PHE A 55 2.81 -0.29 -8.62
N GLY A 56 3.36 0.70 -9.33
CA GLY A 56 4.10 0.48 -10.57
C GLY A 56 3.28 -0.25 -11.64
N LEU A 57 1.96 -0.17 -11.55
CA LEU A 57 1.04 -0.74 -12.53
C LEU A 57 1.07 0.19 -13.73
N ALA A 58 2.02 -0.02 -14.65
CA ALA A 58 2.10 0.72 -15.91
C ALA A 58 0.70 0.82 -16.55
N ALA A 59 0.30 2.05 -16.87
CA ALA A 59 -0.98 2.36 -17.52
C ALA A 59 -1.00 1.85 -18.97
#